data_AF-A0A6S6XR75-F1
#
_entry.id   AF-A0A6S6XR75-F1
#
_cell.length_a   1.000
_cell.length_b   1.000
_cell.length_c   1.000
_cell.angle_alpha   90.00
_cell.angle_beta   90.00
_cell.angle_gamma   90.00
#
_symmetry.space_group_name_H-M   'P 1'
#
loop_
_entity.id
_entity.type
_entity.pdbx_description
1 polymer ?
#
loop_
_entity_poly.entity_id
_entity_poly.type
_entity_poly.pdbx_seq_one_letter_code
_entity_poly.pdbx_strand_id
1 'polypeptide(L)' 'MADRNIDDITQLIEVSGVSRNSINKLFRGTNLETLKLETLVKLCDALECNLSDLIEYKYESVS' A
#
# COMPACT_ATOMS: atom_id res chain seq x y z
N MET A 1 1.85 -1.37 9.97
CA MET A 1 3.13 -0.74 10.35
C MET A 1 3.45 -0.99 11.82
N ALA A 2 2.59 -0.56 12.75
CA ALA A 2 2.78 -0.81 14.19
C ALA A 2 3.00 -2.30 14.52
N ASP A 3 2.16 -3.20 13.99
CA ASP A 3 2.26 -4.66 14.21
C ASP A 3 3.59 -5.27 13.72
N ARG A 4 4.34 -4.55 12.87
CA ARG A 4 5.62 -4.97 12.31
C ARG A 4 6.79 -4.13 12.80
N ASN A 5 6.60 -3.28 13.82
CA ASN A 5 7.61 -2.36 14.33
C ASN A 5 8.27 -1.51 13.21
N ILE A 6 7.46 -1.07 12.26
CA ILE A 6 7.87 -0.11 11.24
C ILE A 6 7.45 1.27 11.72
N ASP A 7 8.42 2.08 12.10
CA ASP A 7 8.20 3.35 12.81
C ASP A 7 7.94 4.51 11.84
N ASP A 8 8.48 4.46 10.63
CA ASP A 8 8.34 5.54 9.65
C ASP A 8 8.29 5.07 8.19
N ILE A 9 7.98 6.04 7.32
CA ILE A 9 7.85 5.84 5.87
C ILE A 9 9.19 5.46 5.22
N THR A 10 10.31 5.95 5.74
CA THR A 10 11.64 5.63 5.19
C THR A 10 11.95 4.16 5.42
N GLN A 11 11.71 3.65 6.64
CA GLN A 11 11.84 2.23 6.94
C GLN A 11 10.91 1.39 6.07
N LEU A 12 9.64 1.81 5.87
CA LEU A 12 8.71 1.12 4.98
C LEU A 12 9.25 1.03 3.54
N ILE A 13 9.82 2.12 3.01
CA ILE A 13 10.42 2.15 1.67
C ILE A 13 11.57 1.13 1.57
N GLU A 14 12.43 1.08 2.58
CA GLU A 14 13.58 0.17 2.62
C GLU A 14 13.15 -1.30 2.66
N VAL A 15 12.22 -1.66 3.55
CA VAL A 15 11.81 -3.07 3.73
C VAL A 15 10.88 -3.57 2.61
N SER A 16 10.09 -2.69 2.00
CA SER A 16 9.18 -3.08 0.91
C SER A 16 9.80 -2.99 -0.48
N GLY A 17 10.91 -2.28 -0.63
CA GLY A 17 11.50 -1.97 -1.95
C GLY A 17 10.58 -1.13 -2.85
N VAL A 18 9.53 -0.52 -2.30
CA VAL A 18 8.61 0.34 -3.04
C VAL A 18 9.21 1.74 -3.16
N SER A 19 9.15 2.32 -4.36
CA SER A 19 9.65 3.67 -4.58
C SER A 19 8.98 4.71 -3.68
N ARG A 20 9.77 5.68 -3.19
CA ARG A 20 9.28 6.82 -2.40
C ARG A 20 8.10 7.53 -3.06
N ASN A 21 8.11 7.67 -4.39
CA ASN A 21 7.01 8.28 -5.12
C ASN A 21 5.69 7.50 -4.94
N SER A 22 5.74 6.18 -5.01
CA SER A 22 4.54 5.34 -4.86
C SER A 22 4.02 5.34 -3.41
N ILE A 23 4.91 5.31 -2.42
CA ILE A 23 4.52 5.46 -1.01
C ILE A 23 3.90 6.84 -0.75
N ASN A 24 4.47 7.90 -1.31
CA ASN A 24 3.92 9.25 -1.15
C ASN A 24 2.52 9.38 -1.76
N LYS A 25 2.25 8.72 -2.89
CA LYS A 25 0.90 8.68 -3.50
C LYS A 25 -0.10 8.01 -2.58
N LEU A 26 0.25 6.85 -2.01
CA LEU A 26 -0.56 6.13 -1.02
C LEU A 26 -0.82 6.99 0.22
N PHE A 27 0.23 7.55 0.82
CA PHE A 27 0.12 8.34 2.04
C PHE A 27 -0.71 9.62 1.87
N ARG A 28 -0.65 10.24 0.68
CA ARG A 28 -1.41 11.45 0.37
C ARG A 28 -2.79 11.17 -0.22
N GLY A 29 -3.10 9.91 -0.56
CA GLY A 29 -4.35 9.54 -1.25
C GLY A 29 -4.49 10.18 -2.64
N THR A 30 -3.39 10.38 -3.37
CA THR A 30 -3.39 11.09 -4.67
C THR A 30 -2.92 10.19 -5.80
N ASN A 31 -3.58 10.29 -6.97
CA ASN A 31 -3.27 9.51 -8.18
C ASN A 31 -3.18 7.99 -7.91
N LEU A 32 -4.06 7.45 -7.05
CA LEU A 32 -4.05 6.05 -6.64
C LEU A 32 -4.29 5.10 -7.81
N GLU A 33 -5.06 5.53 -8.80
CA GLU A 33 -5.32 4.83 -10.06
C GLU A 33 -4.05 4.52 -10.88
N THR A 34 -2.96 5.25 -10.61
CA THR A 34 -1.67 5.02 -11.27
C THR A 34 -0.79 3.97 -10.58
N LEU A 35 -1.21 3.48 -9.40
CA LEU A 35 -0.46 2.47 -8.67
C LEU A 35 -0.64 1.11 -9.33
N LYS A 36 0.46 0.38 -9.46
CA LYS A 36 0.45 -0.99 -9.97
C LYS A 36 0.09 -1.95 -8.85
N LEU A 37 -0.60 -3.04 -9.20
CA LEU A 37 -0.90 -4.12 -8.26
C LEU A 37 0.38 -4.67 -7.60
N GLU A 38 1.48 -4.79 -8.35
CA GLU A 38 2.81 -5.19 -7.84
C GLU A 38 3.27 -4.34 -6.64
N THR A 39 2.97 -3.04 -6.64
CA THR A 39 3.29 -2.15 -5.50
C THR A 39 2.52 -2.53 -4.25
N LEU A 40 1.24 -2.87 -4.40
CA LEU A 40 0.40 -3.30 -3.28
C LEU A 40 0.86 -4.66 -2.75
N VAL A 41 1.23 -5.59 -3.64
CA VAL A 41 1.77 -6.91 -3.25
C VAL A 41 3.07 -6.76 -2.45
N LYS A 42 4.02 -5.94 -2.90
CA LYS A 42 5.27 -5.68 -2.15
C LYS A 42 5.02 -5.10 -0.76
N LEU A 43 4.00 -4.27 -0.61
CA LEU A 43 3.60 -3.76 0.71
C LEU A 43 2.97 -4.84 1.57
N CYS A 44 2.15 -5.72 0.97
CA CYS A 44 1.58 -6.87 1.65
C CYS A 44 2.67 -7.82 2.15
N ASP A 45 3.71 -8.08 1.36
CA ASP A 45 4.84 -8.91 1.76
C ASP A 45 5.61 -8.27 2.93
N ALA A 46 5.88 -6.96 2.85
CA ALA A 46 6.62 -6.23 3.88
C ALA A 46 5.85 -6.05 5.19
N LEU A 47 4.52 -5.92 5.10
CA LEU A 47 3.62 -5.82 6.25
C LEU A 47 3.11 -7.17 6.71
N GLU A 48 3.38 -8.22 5.93
CA GLU A 48 2.87 -9.58 6.06
C GLU A 48 1.36 -9.58 6.36
N CYS A 49 0.61 -8.98 5.45
CA CYS A 49 -0.85 -8.91 5.48
C CYS A 49 -1.43 -9.35 4.13
N ASN A 50 -2.74 -9.60 4.09
CA ASN A 50 -3.41 -9.93 2.84
C ASN A 50 -3.70 -8.67 2.03
N LEU A 51 -3.83 -8.81 0.71
CA LEU A 51 -4.22 -7.71 -0.16
C LEU A 51 -5.60 -7.13 0.23
N SER A 52 -6.51 -7.98 0.71
CA SER A 52 -7.83 -7.59 1.23
C SER A 52 -7.76 -6.70 2.47
N ASP A 53 -6.62 -6.69 3.19
CA ASP A 53 -6.41 -5.83 4.35
C ASP A 53 -6.01 -4.40 3.92
N LEU A 54 -5.54 -4.24 2.67
CA LEU A 54 -5.14 -2.94 2.09
C LEU A 54 -6.22 -2.32 1.21
N ILE A 55 -6.92 -3.12 0.41
CA ILE A 55 -7.87 -2.63 -0.59
C ILE A 55 -9.20 -3.38 -0.51
N GLU A 56 -10.28 -2.65 -0.79
CA GLU A 56 -11.63 -3.19 -0.90
C GLU A 56 -12.24 -2.70 -2.22
N TYR A 57 -12.73 -3.64 -3.04
CA TYR A 57 -13.51 -3.31 -4.22
C TYR A 57 -15.00 -3.34 -3.87
N LYS A 58 -15.65 -2.18 -3.91
CA LYS A 58 -17.10 -2.06 -3.75
C LYS A 58 -17.76 -1.89 -5.11
N TYR A 59 -18.53 -2.88 -5.52
CA TYR A 59 -19.45 -2.74 -6.64
C TYR A 59 -20.71 -2.03 -6.14
N GLU A 60 -20.99 -0.84 -6.65
CA GLU A 60 -22.29 -0.19 -6.47
C GLU A 60 -23.20 -0.61 -7.64
N SER A 61 -24.20 -1.45 -7.34
CA SER A 61 -25.29 -1.72 -8.28
C SER A 61 -26.13 -0.46 -8.40
N VAL A 62 -26.05 0.22 -9.55
CA VAL A 62 -26.97 1.29 -9.89
C VAL A 62 -28.34 0.66 -10.12
N SER A 63 -29.21 0.76 -9.12
CA SER A 63 -30.64 0.42 -9.19
C SER A 63 -31.47 1.59 -9.68
#